data_AF-A0A9E4REG9-F1
#
_entry.id   AF-A0A9E4REG9-F1
#
_cell.length_a   1.000
_cell.length_b   1.000
_cell.length_c   1.000
_cell.angle_alpha   90.00
_cell.angle_beta   90.00
_cell.angle_gamma   90.00
#
_symmetry.space_group_name_H-M   'P 1'
#
loop_
_entity.id
_entity.type
_entity.pdbx_description
1 polymer ?
#
loop_
_entity_poly.entity_id
_entity_poly.type
_entity_poly.pdbx_seq_one_letter_code
_entity_poly.pdbx_strand_id
1 'polypeptide(L)'
;MATKTAKSTGTRAGKIDLTDRKLMNLIQSRFPMSERPYLDLANELGTSEDDVLARLGRLRKANIVRQIGAIFDTRRLGYKTTLVAFRYPKERLDAA
;
A
#
# COMPACT_ATOMS: atom_id res chain seq x y z
N MET A 1 -12.03 -34.48 -20.17
CA MET A 1 -10.64 -34.00 -20.10
C MET A 1 -10.69 -32.53 -19.68
N ALA A 2 -10.83 -32.25 -18.38
CA ALA A 2 -9.72 -32.04 -17.43
C ALA A 2 -8.88 -30.77 -17.74
N THR A 3 -9.29 -29.70 -17.03
CA THR A 3 -8.44 -28.73 -16.31
C THR A 3 -7.39 -27.89 -17.04
N LYS A 4 -7.63 -26.57 -17.04
CA LYS A 4 -6.76 -25.67 -16.27
C LYS A 4 -7.46 -24.36 -15.90
N THR A 5 -7.99 -24.36 -14.70
CA THR A 5 -8.42 -23.20 -13.91
C THR A 5 -7.29 -22.17 -13.85
N ALA A 6 -7.57 -20.95 -14.29
CA ALA A 6 -6.70 -19.81 -14.05
C ALA A 6 -6.49 -19.70 -12.53
N LYS A 7 -5.24 -19.85 -12.09
CA LYS A 7 -4.85 -19.69 -10.69
C LYS A 7 -5.17 -18.26 -10.26
N SER A 8 -6.29 -18.11 -9.56
CA SER A 8 -6.50 -17.12 -8.52
C SER A 8 -5.25 -17.08 -7.64
N THR A 9 -4.36 -16.13 -7.92
CA THR A 9 -3.19 -15.85 -7.08
C THR A 9 -3.46 -14.53 -6.36
N GLY A 10 -4.62 -14.46 -5.72
CA GLY A 10 -4.87 -13.48 -4.68
C GLY A 10 -4.41 -14.10 -3.38
N THR A 11 -3.24 -13.67 -2.90
CA THR A 11 -2.78 -13.88 -1.52
C THR A 11 -3.98 -13.83 -0.58
N ARG A 12 -4.18 -14.86 0.26
CA ARG A 12 -5.19 -14.82 1.33
C ARG A 12 -4.85 -13.63 2.22
N ALA A 13 -5.44 -12.47 1.93
CA ALA A 13 -5.38 -11.32 2.80
C ALA A 13 -5.90 -11.82 4.15
N GLY A 14 -5.03 -11.83 5.17
CA GLY A 14 -5.46 -12.09 6.55
C GLY A 14 -6.70 -11.24 6.81
N LYS A 15 -7.76 -11.87 7.33
CA LYS A 15 -9.11 -11.26 7.44
C LYS A 15 -9.02 -9.78 7.82
N ILE A 16 -9.33 -8.92 6.85
CA ILE A 16 -9.46 -7.48 7.03
C ILE A 16 -10.87 -7.25 7.57
N ASP A 17 -10.98 -6.64 8.74
CA ASP A 17 -12.28 -6.31 9.33
C ASP A 17 -12.81 -4.96 8.82
N LEU A 18 -14.02 -4.59 9.25
CA LEU A 18 -14.64 -3.33 8.83
C LEU A 18 -13.87 -2.10 9.34
N THR A 19 -13.26 -2.19 10.51
CA THR A 19 -12.48 -1.10 11.12
C THR A 19 -11.16 -0.90 10.37
N ASP A 20 -10.48 -1.97 10.00
CA ASP A 20 -9.27 -1.94 9.16
C ASP A 20 -9.55 -1.28 7.81
N ARG A 21 -10.72 -1.59 7.20
CA ARG A 21 -11.14 -0.95 5.95
C ARG A 21 -11.37 0.54 6.12
N LYS A 22 -12.05 0.95 7.20
CA LYS A 22 -12.25 2.37 7.51
C LYS A 22 -10.92 3.09 7.71
N LEU A 23 -10.02 2.51 8.52
CA LEU A 23 -8.69 3.04 8.77
C LEU A 23 -7.87 3.19 7.49
N MET A 24 -7.88 2.18 6.62
CA MET A 24 -7.22 2.24 5.32
C MET A 24 -7.78 3.36 4.42
N ASN A 25 -9.10 3.47 4.31
CA ASN A 25 -9.73 4.54 3.53
C ASN A 25 -9.37 5.93 4.07
N LEU A 26 -9.26 6.05 5.38
CA LEU A 26 -8.90 7.31 6.02
C LEU A 26 -7.47 7.71 5.67
N ILE A 27 -6.50 6.82 5.88
CA ILE A 27 -5.09 7.07 5.60
C ILE A 27 -4.84 7.35 4.11
N GLN A 28 -5.56 6.67 3.21
CA GLN A 28 -5.43 6.87 1.77
C GLN A 28 -6.02 8.20 1.30
N SER A 29 -7.11 8.66 1.93
CA SER A 29 -7.76 9.91 1.55
C SER A 29 -7.06 11.12 2.16
N ARG A 30 -6.75 11.06 3.46
CA ARG A 30 -6.11 12.14 4.20
C ARG A 30 -5.35 11.59 5.40
N PHE A 31 -4.03 11.76 5.38
CA PHE A 31 -3.21 11.58 6.58
C PHE A 31 -3.16 12.89 7.38
N PRO A 32 -3.52 12.91 8.68
CA PRO A 32 -3.45 14.11 9.51
C PRO A 32 -2.01 14.66 9.60
N MET A 33 -1.87 15.98 9.51
CA MET A 33 -0.59 16.68 9.67
C MET A 33 -0.58 17.39 11.03
N SER A 34 -0.53 16.60 12.10
CA SER A 34 -0.50 17.05 13.49
C SER A 34 0.68 16.43 14.24
N GLU A 35 0.91 16.84 15.49
CA GLU A 35 1.93 16.23 16.34
C GLU A 35 1.66 14.75 16.64
N ARG A 36 0.38 14.35 16.73
CA ARG A 36 -0.06 12.99 17.03
C ARG A 36 -1.06 12.50 15.98
N PRO A 37 -0.62 12.22 14.75
CA PRO A 37 -1.52 11.89 13.66
C PRO A 37 -2.29 10.59 13.91
N TYR A 38 -1.66 9.59 14.55
CA TYR A 38 -2.33 8.33 14.86
C TYR A 38 -3.42 8.46 15.93
N LEU A 39 -3.26 9.40 16.87
CA LEU A 39 -4.31 9.76 17.82
C LEU A 39 -5.49 10.41 17.11
N ASP A 40 -5.25 11.30 16.16
CA ASP A 40 -6.33 11.92 15.37
C ASP A 40 -7.09 10.88 14.55
N LEU A 41 -6.37 9.95 13.91
CA LEU A 41 -6.98 8.81 13.23
C LEU A 41 -7.84 7.98 14.18
N ALA A 42 -7.32 7.72 15.40
CA ALA A 42 -8.03 6.94 16.41
C ALA A 42 -9.32 7.63 16.88
N ASN A 43 -9.28 8.94 17.09
CA ASN A 43 -10.44 9.76 17.45
C ASN A 43 -11.52 9.71 16.37
N GLU A 44 -11.13 9.81 15.10
CA GLU A 44 -12.07 9.74 13.96
C GLU A 44 -12.67 8.33 13.79
N LEU A 45 -11.91 7.29 14.12
CA LEU A 45 -12.36 5.90 14.11
C LEU A 45 -13.16 5.49 15.36
N GLY A 46 -13.14 6.30 16.43
CA GLY A 46 -13.72 5.94 17.72
C GLY A 46 -12.95 4.83 18.45
N THR A 47 -11.63 4.80 18.32
CA THR A 47 -10.72 3.77 18.87
C THR A 47 -9.58 4.42 19.67
N SER A 48 -8.66 3.61 20.22
CA SER A 48 -7.43 4.11 20.85
C SER A 48 -6.28 4.20 19.86
N GLU A 49 -5.30 5.07 20.14
CA GLU A 49 -4.09 5.20 19.32
C GLU A 49 -3.32 3.86 19.23
N ASP A 50 -3.24 3.12 20.33
CA ASP A 50 -2.61 1.81 20.37
C ASP A 50 -3.29 0.79 19.45
N ASP A 51 -4.63 0.81 19.36
CA ASP A 51 -5.38 -0.08 18.46
C ASP A 51 -5.08 0.26 16.99
N VAL A 52 -5.03 1.56 16.65
CA VAL A 52 -4.65 2.01 15.30
C VAL A 52 -3.24 1.54 14.95
N LEU A 53 -2.26 1.74 15.84
CA LEU A 53 -0.88 1.32 15.63
C LEU A 53 -0.74 -0.20 15.51
N ALA A 54 -1.44 -0.97 16.36
CA ALA A 54 -1.45 -2.43 16.32
C ALA A 54 -2.04 -2.94 15.00
N ARG A 55 -3.15 -2.34 14.54
CA ARG A 55 -3.78 -2.67 13.25
C ARG A 55 -2.87 -2.36 12.08
N LEU A 56 -2.25 -1.17 12.05
CA LEU A 56 -1.30 -0.82 11.00
C LEU A 56 -0.08 -1.74 10.99
N GLY A 57 0.44 -2.10 12.17
CA GLY A 57 1.52 -3.07 12.31
C GLY A 57 1.15 -4.43 11.72
N ARG A 58 -0.07 -4.92 12.00
CA ARG A 58 -0.59 -6.18 11.43
C ARG A 58 -0.76 -6.10 9.91
N LEU A 59 -1.35 -5.02 9.40
CA LEU A 59 -1.55 -4.81 7.96
C LEU A 59 -0.23 -4.70 7.20
N ARG A 60 0.79 -4.08 7.80
CA ARG A 60 2.15 -4.02 7.25
C ARG A 60 2.81 -5.40 7.22
N LYS A 61 2.75 -6.16 8.32
CA LYS A 61 3.29 -7.54 8.38
C LYS A 61 2.62 -8.48 7.39
N ALA A 62 1.33 -8.26 7.12
CA ALA A 62 0.56 -9.03 6.14
C ALA A 62 0.82 -8.58 4.68
N ASN A 63 1.72 -7.63 4.44
CA ASN A 63 1.99 -7.03 3.12
C ASN A 63 0.74 -6.41 2.45
N ILE A 64 -0.28 -6.05 3.23
CA ILE A 64 -1.47 -5.33 2.74
C ILE A 64 -1.11 -3.84 2.58
N VAL A 65 -0.41 -3.28 3.58
CA VAL A 65 0.14 -1.92 3.52
C VAL A 65 1.65 -2.04 3.25
N ARG A 66 2.09 -1.57 2.08
CA ARG A 66 3.52 -1.61 1.69
C ARG A 66 4.34 -0.54 2.40
N GLN A 67 3.88 0.70 2.37
CA GLN A 67 4.58 1.85 2.92
C GLN A 67 3.58 2.97 3.22
N ILE A 68 3.83 3.69 4.31
CA ILE A 68 3.20 4.98 4.63
C ILE A 68 4.34 6.00 4.60
N GLY A 69 4.22 7.02 3.76
CA GLY A 69 5.27 8.00 3.58
C GLY A 69 4.86 9.13 2.64
N ALA A 70 5.71 10.14 2.56
CA ALA A 70 5.47 11.29 1.69
C ALA A 70 5.50 10.87 0.21
N ILE A 71 4.53 11.39 -0.55
CA ILE A 71 4.52 11.31 -2.01
C ILE A 71 4.98 12.66 -2.53
N PHE A 72 6.10 12.67 -3.23
CA PHE A 72 6.67 13.89 -3.80
C PHE A 72 6.27 14.05 -5.26
N ASP A 73 5.88 15.26 -5.64
CA ASP A 73 5.73 15.63 -7.04
C ASP A 73 7.12 15.86 -7.65
N THR A 74 7.59 14.89 -8.42
CA THR A 74 8.91 14.93 -9.06
C THR A 74 9.06 16.12 -10.01
N ARG A 75 7.98 16.60 -10.64
CA ARG A 75 8.03 17.74 -11.56
C ARG A 75 8.32 19.04 -10.82
N ARG A 76 7.68 19.24 -9.66
CA ARG A 76 7.92 20.40 -8.79
C ARG A 76 9.33 20.40 -8.19
N LEU A 77 9.92 19.21 -8.04
CA LEU A 77 11.31 19.05 -7.62
C LEU A 77 12.33 19.21 -8.76
N GLY A 78 11.90 19.59 -9.97
CA GLY A 78 12.78 19.82 -11.11
C GLY A 78 13.22 18.56 -11.85
N TYR A 79 12.71 17.38 -11.48
CA TYR A 79 13.01 16.14 -12.18
C TYR A 79 12.23 16.06 -13.50
N LYS A 80 12.91 15.61 -14.55
CA LYS A 80 12.29 15.25 -15.84
C LYS A 80 12.26 13.73 -15.94
N THR A 81 11.06 13.18 -16.03
CA THR A 81 10.86 11.74 -16.24
C THR A 81 10.49 11.50 -17.70
N THR A 82 11.03 10.43 -18.29
CA THR A 82 10.69 9.99 -19.64
C THR A 82 10.56 8.47 -19.64
N LEU A 83 9.57 7.95 -20.37
CA LEU A 83 9.41 6.52 -20.59
C LEU A 83 10.24 6.13 -21.82
N VAL A 84 11.25 5.30 -21.63
CA VAL A 84 12.08 4.79 -22.72
C VAL A 84 11.79 3.31 -22.92
N ALA A 85 11.56 2.92 -24.17
CA ALA A 85 11.45 1.53 -24.57
C ALA A 85 12.42 1.27 -25.72
N PHE A 86 13.05 0.10 -25.71
CA PHE A 86 13.96 -0.33 -26.77
C PHE A 86 13.69 -1.79 -27.12
N ARG A 87 13.99 -2.15 -28.38
CA ARG A 87 13.94 -3.54 -28.83
C ARG A 87 15.16 -4.27 -28.29
N TYR A 88 14.94 -5.40 -27.63
CA TYR A 88 16.02 -6.22 -27.08
C TYR A 88 15.91 -7.66 -27.60
N PRO A 89 17.03 -8.30 -28.04
CA PRO A 89 17.03 -9.70 -28.43
C PRO A 89 16.58 -10.61 -27.28
N LYS A 90 15.68 -11.55 -27.57
CA LYS A 90 15.01 -12.36 -26.54
C LYS A 90 15.98 -13.33 -25.86
N GLU A 91 16.99 -13.76 -26.60
CA GLU A 91 18.02 -14.73 -26.19
C GLU A 91 18.94 -14.18 -25.09
N ARG A 92 18.93 -12.86 -24.87
CA ARG A 92 19.79 -12.19 -23.88
C ARG A 92 19.04 -11.65 -22.67
N LEU A 93 17.72 -11.84 -22.62
CA LEU A 93 16.84 -11.17 -21.64
C LEU A 93 17.13 -11.59 -20.19
N ASP A 94 17.46 -12.87 -19.97
CA ASP A 94 17.67 -13.44 -18.64
C ASP A 94 19.13 -13.39 -18.17
N ALA A 95 20.04 -12.92 -19.01
CA ALA A 95 21.48 -12.82 -18.73
C ALA A 95 21.92 -11.42 -18.24
N ALA A 96 20.97 -10.50 -18.07
CA ALA A 96 21.18 -9.11 -17.68
C ALA A 96 20.95 -8.87 -16.18
#